data_AF-A0A935UAE7-F1
#
_entry.id   AF-A0A935UAE7-F1
#
_cell.length_a   1.000
_cell.length_b   1.000
_cell.length_c   1.000
_cell.angle_alpha   90.00
_cell.angle_beta   90.00
_cell.angle_gamma   90.00
#
_symmetry.space_group_name_H-M   'P 1'
#
loop_
_entity.id
_entity.type
_entity.pdbx_description
1 polymer ?
#
loop_
_entity_poly.entity_id
_entity_poly.type
_entity_poly.pdbx_seq_one_letter_code
_entity_poly.pdbx_strand_id
1 'polypeptide(L)' 'MSSGDSTLIAVAVTDALTRLPPDEAQLLEASHFERLRVARLAEVMGITERAVEGRLRRARERLRRELEPILPTIEGGLP' A
#
# COMPACT_ATOMS: atom_id res chain seq x y z
N MET A 1 13.02 7.98 18.96
CA MET A 1 12.05 7.11 18.27
C MET A 1 12.29 5.70 18.76
N SER A 2 11.38 5.16 19.58
CA SER A 2 11.57 3.90 20.30
C SER A 2 11.10 2.72 19.45
N SER A 3 11.71 1.53 19.60
CA SER A 3 11.31 0.30 18.90
C SER A 3 9.81 -0.03 19.03
N GLY A 4 9.15 0.43 20.10
CA GLY A 4 7.71 0.25 20.29
C GLY A 4 6.82 0.91 19.23
N ASP A 5 7.23 2.06 18.68
CA ASP A 5 6.44 2.76 17.66
C ASP A 5 6.45 2.01 16.33
N SER A 6 7.58 1.38 15.97
CA SER A 6 7.67 0.58 14.74
C SER A 6 6.78 -0.66 14.77
N THR A 7 6.64 -1.33 15.92
CA THR A 7 5.76 -2.48 16.06
C THR A 7 4.29 -2.08 15.92
N LEU A 8 3.88 -0.95 16.52
CA LEU A 8 2.52 -0.44 16.39
C LEU A 8 2.19 -0.06 14.95
N ILE A 9 3.12 0.59 14.24
CA ILE A 9 2.97 0.92 12.82
C ILE A 9 2.83 -0.36 11.98
N ALA A 10 3.65 -1.38 12.22
CA ALA A 10 3.58 -2.64 11.49
C ALA A 10 2.22 -3.32 11.67
N VAL A 11 1.71 -3.39 12.90
CA VAL A 11 0.38 -3.97 13.20
C VAL A 11 -0.74 -3.18 12.52
N ALA A 12 -0.68 -1.85 12.56
CA ALA A 12 -1.66 -0.98 11.90
C ALA A 12 -1.67 -1.19 10.37
N VAL A 13 -0.49 -1.29 9.75
CA VAL A 13 -0.36 -1.55 8.31
C VAL A 13 -0.88 -2.94 7.95
N THR A 14 -0.54 -3.97 8.72
CA THR A 14 -1.03 -5.33 8.48
C THR A 14 -2.55 -5.39 8.59
N ASP A 15 -3.14 -4.81 9.64
CA ASP A 15 -4.59 -4.78 9.81
C ASP A 15 -5.27 -4.02 8.66
N ALA A 16 -4.76 -2.85 8.28
CA ALA A 16 -5.30 -2.08 7.17
C ALA A 16 -5.24 -2.84 5.83
N LEU A 17 -4.14 -3.56 5.55
CA LEU A 17 -4.02 -4.38 4.34
C LEU A 17 -5.08 -5.49 4.27
N THR A 18 -5.46 -6.10 5.40
CA THR A 18 -6.52 -7.13 5.42
C THR A 18 -7.91 -6.61 5.06
N ARG A 19 -8.12 -5.29 5.12
CA ARG A 19 -9.40 -4.62 4.79
C ARG A 19 -9.49 -4.16 3.34
N LEU A 20 -8.37 -4.22 2.61
CA LEU A 20 -8.36 -3.90 1.19
C LEU A 20 -8.93 -5.07 0.36
N PRO A 21 -9.49 -4.78 -0.82
CA PRO A 21 -9.75 -5.82 -1.82
C PRO A 21 -8.48 -6.64 -2.09
N PRO A 22 -8.57 -7.99 -2.22
CA PRO A 22 -7.39 -8.85 -2.38
C PRO A 22 -6.46 -8.42 -3.52
N ASP A 23 -7.03 -8.03 -4.66
CA ASP A 23 -6.28 -7.55 -5.83
C ASP A 23 -5.51 -6.24 -5.56
N GLU A 24 -6.05 -5.36 -4.70
CA GLU A 24 -5.41 -4.09 -4.33
C GLU A 24 -4.30 -4.31 -3.30
N ALA A 25 -4.53 -5.18 -2.31
CA ALA A 25 -3.51 -5.56 -1.33
C ALA A 25 -2.32 -6.25 -2.00
N GLN A 26 -2.58 -7.23 -2.87
CA GLN A 26 -1.52 -7.96 -3.59
C GLN A 26 -0.71 -7.04 -4.51
N LEU A 27 -1.35 -6.04 -5.13
CA LEU A 27 -0.66 -5.05 -5.96
C LEU A 27 0.26 -4.13 -5.13
N LEU A 28 -0.16 -3.75 -3.92
CA LEU A 28 0.66 -2.97 -3.00
C LEU A 28 1.85 -3.78 -2.49
N GLU A 29 1.63 -5.03 -2.11
CA GLU A 29 2.69 -5.94 -1.66
C GLU A 29 3.75 -6.16 -2.75
N ALA A 30 3.31 -6.50 -3.97
CA ALA A 30 4.21 -6.71 -5.11
C ALA A 30 4.99 -5.43 -5.47
N SER A 31 4.35 -4.25 -5.38
CA SER A 31 5.03 -2.98 -5.61
C SER A 31 6.04 -2.62 -4.52
N HIS A 32 5.77 -2.94 -3.25
CA HIS A 32 6.56 -2.49 -2.11
C HIS A 32 7.70 -3.47 -1.76
N PHE A 33 7.40 -4.77 -1.70
CA PHE A 33 8.37 -5.79 -1.26
C PHE A 33 9.26 -6.29 -2.39
N GLU A 34 8.70 -6.42 -3.60
CA GLU A 34 9.45 -6.98 -4.73
C GLU A 34 10.17 -5.89 -5.56
N ARG A 35 9.95 -4.60 -5.25
CA ARG A 35 10.38 -3.44 -6.05
C ARG A 35 10.07 -3.62 -7.54
N LEU A 36 9.04 -4.38 -7.88
CA LEU A 36 8.69 -4.62 -9.27
C LEU A 36 8.35 -3.28 -9.90
N ARG A 37 9.10 -2.93 -10.95
CA ARG A 37 8.80 -1.75 -11.75
C ARG A 37 7.41 -1.93 -12.36
N VAL A 38 6.66 -0.84 -12.46
CA VAL A 38 5.31 -0.80 -13.06
C VAL A 38 5.21 -1.59 -14.37
N ALA A 39 6.25 -1.52 -15.21
CA ALA A 39 6.39 -2.32 -16.43
C ALA A 39 6.26 -3.84 -16.23
N ARG A 40 6.92 -4.39 -15.19
CA ARG A 40 6.86 -5.83 -14.90
C ARG A 40 5.50 -6.26 -14.36
N LEU A 41 4.87 -5.42 -13.55
CA LEU A 41 3.49 -5.65 -13.08
C LEU A 41 2.51 -5.62 -14.26
N ALA A 42 2.70 -4.70 -15.21
CA ALA A 42 1.90 -4.61 -16.43
C ALA A 42 2.02 -5.89 -17.28
N GLU A 43 3.24 -6.40 -17.47
CA GLU A 43 3.50 -7.68 -18.13
C GLU A 43 2.79 -8.86 -17.44
N VAL A 44 2.97 -9.01 -16.13
CA VAL A 44 2.40 -10.13 -15.35
C VAL A 44 0.87 -10.09 -15.34
N MET A 45 0.29 -8.89 -15.27
CA MET A 45 -1.17 -8.71 -15.20
C MET A 45 -1.85 -8.63 -16.58
N GLY A 46 -1.08 -8.55 -17.68
CA GLY A 46 -1.62 -8.39 -19.03
C GLY A 46 -2.37 -7.06 -19.25
N ILE A 47 -1.98 -5.99 -18.55
CA ILE A 47 -2.58 -4.66 -18.66
C ILE A 47 -1.52 -3.60 -18.95
N THR A 48 -1.94 -2.37 -19.27
CA THR A 48 -0.99 -1.28 -19.53
C THR A 48 -0.35 -0.74 -18.24
N GLU A 49 0.85 -0.18 -18.34
CA GLU A 49 1.53 0.49 -17.21
C GLU A 49 0.65 1.58 -16.59
N ARG A 50 -0.02 2.39 -17.42
CA ARG A 50 -1.00 3.38 -16.94
C ARG A 50 -2.14 2.77 -16.14
N ALA A 51 -2.62 1.58 -16.52
CA ALA A 51 -3.65 0.88 -15.76
C ALA A 51 -3.11 0.39 -14.41
N VAL A 52 -1.87 -0.11 -14.36
CA VAL A 52 -1.17 -0.46 -13.11
C VAL A 52 -1.00 0.75 -12.21
N GLU A 53 -0.51 1.88 -12.73
CA GLU A 53 -0.35 3.14 -11.98
C GLU A 53 -1.68 3.62 -11.39
N GLY A 54 -2.75 3.59 -12.20
CA GLY A 54 -4.08 3.96 -11.76
C GLY A 54 -4.61 3.05 -10.64
N ARG A 55 -4.37 1.74 -10.74
CA ARG A 55 -4.73 0.77 -9.68
C ARG A 55 -3.90 1.01 -8.42
N LEU A 56 -2.59 1.19 -8.56
CA LEU A 56 -1.69 1.50 -7.44
C LEU A 56 -2.08 2.79 -6.72
N ARG A 57 -2.46 3.84 -7.47
CA ARG A 57 -2.93 5.10 -6.88
C ARG A 57 -4.19 4.88 -6.04
N ARG A 58 -5.16 4.11 -6.56
CA ARG A 58 -6.41 3.81 -5.84
C ARG A 58 -6.15 2.94 -4.61
N ALA A 59 -5.32 1.91 -4.74
CA ALA A 59 -4.95 1.03 -3.64
C ALA A 59 -4.25 1.82 -2.52
N ARG A 60 -3.32 2.73 -2.86
CA ARG A 60 -2.67 3.62 -1.88
C ARG A 60 -3.65 4.55 -1.19
N GLU A 61 -4.56 5.17 -1.94
CA GLU A 61 -5.58 6.06 -1.35
C GLU A 61 -6.53 5.29 -0.43
N ARG A 62 -6.90 4.05 -0.79
CA ARG A 62 -7.71 3.19 0.09
C ARG A 62 -6.95 2.79 1.35
N LEU A 63 -5.69 2.35 1.21
CA LEU A 63 -4.84 2.04 2.36
C LEU A 63 -4.70 3.24 3.30
N ARG A 64 -4.51 4.45 2.74
CA ARG A 64 -4.45 5.69 3.52
C ARG A 64 -5.72 5.90 4.36
N ARG A 65 -6.90 5.67 3.76
CA ARG A 65 -8.19 5.81 4.45
C ARG A 65 -8.40 4.77 5.55
N GLU A 66 -7.93 3.55 5.35
CA GLU A 66 -7.98 2.50 6.38
C GLU A 66 -7.01 2.78 7.53
N LEU A 67 -5.87 3.43 7.24
CA LEU A 67 -4.87 3.81 8.24
C LEU A 67 -5.24 5.06 9.04
N GLU A 68 -5.93 6.03 8.44
CA GLU A 68 -6.33 7.30 9.07
C GLU A 68 -7.01 7.14 10.47
N PRO A 69 -7.94 6.19 10.69
CA PRO A 69 -8.53 5.99 12.03
C PRO A 69 -7.60 5.27 13.02
N ILE A 70 -6.57 4.57 12.55
CA ILE A 70 -5.64 3.77 13.37
C ILE A 70 -4.41 4.60 13.76
N LEU A 71 -3.93 5.41 12.81
CA LEU A 71 -2.80 6.31 12.93
C LEU A 71 -3.32 7.74 12.70
N PRO A 72 -3.84 8.42 13.74
CA PRO A 72 -4.25 9.81 13.59
C PRO A 72 -3.05 10.60 13.08
N THR A 73 -3.24 11.26 11.93
CA THR A 73 -2.25 11.97 11.11
C THR A 73 -0.93 12.22 11.84
N ILE A 74 0.08 11.44 11.49
CA ILE A 74 1.46 11.86 11.73
C ILE A 74 1.65 13.12 10.90
N GLU A 75 1.75 14.29 11.54
CA GLU A 75 1.95 15.55 10.83
C GLU A 75 3.20 15.45 9.94
N GLY A 76 2.98 15.34 8.63
CA GLY A 76 4.03 15.06 7.64
C GLY A 76 3.65 13.83 6.83
N GLY A 77 2.99 14.07 5.68
CA GLY A 77 2.51 13.01 4.79
C GLY A 77 3.59 11.96 4.48
N LEU A 78 3.14 10.71 4.30
CA LEU A 78 4.01 9.62 3.83
C LEU A 78 4.83 10.09 2.62
N PRO A 79 6.17 10.05 2.67
CA PRO A 79 7.04 10.48 1.57
C PRO A 79 6.91 9.61 0.32
#